data_AF-A0A2W5F0J8-F1
#
_entry.id   AF-A0A2W5F0J8-F1
#
_cell.length_a   1.000
_cell.length_b   1.000
_cell.length_c   1.000
_cell.angle_alpha   90.00
_cell.angle_beta   90.00
_cell.angle_gamma   90.00
#
_symmetry.space_group_name_H-M   'P 1'
#
loop_
_entity.id
_entity.type
_entity.pdbx_description
1 polymer ?
#
loop_
_entity_poly.entity_id
_entity_poly.type
_entity_poly.pdbx_seq_one_letter_code
_entity_poly.pdbx_strand_id
1 'polypeptide(L)' 'MTDAAPSDILWVPPEKRLERSALFAFATKTAKLHGQAADDYAGLLRWSIDAPDAFYDALWDELGIIGTRGDVAFKPG' A
#
# COMPACT_ATOMS: atom_id res chain seq x y z
N MET A 1 20.03 -28.97 1.07
CA MET A 1 19.59 -27.61 0.70
C MET A 1 18.29 -27.82 -0.05
N THR A 2 17.19 -27.91 0.69
CA THR A 2 15.93 -28.48 0.19
C THR A 2 15.12 -27.39 -0.50
N ASP A 3 14.86 -27.63 -1.77
CA ASP A 3 14.02 -26.85 -2.67
C ASP A 3 12.58 -26.82 -2.13
N ALA A 4 12.03 -25.63 -1.86
CA ALA A 4 10.67 -25.48 -1.37
C ALA A 4 9.70 -25.53 -2.57
N ALA A 5 8.96 -26.63 -2.70
CA ALA A 5 7.89 -26.77 -3.70
C ALA A 5 6.79 -25.71 -3.49
N PRO A 6 6.16 -25.21 -4.57
CA PRO A 6 5.24 -24.08 -4.50
C PRO A 6 4.01 -24.45 -3.67
N SER A 7 3.68 -23.59 -2.71
CA SER A 7 2.44 -23.67 -1.95
C SER A 7 1.25 -23.54 -2.92
N ASP A 8 0.42 -24.58 -3.03
CA ASP A 8 -0.86 -24.49 -3.74
C ASP A 8 -1.66 -23.33 -3.14
N ILE A 9 -1.85 -22.28 -3.94
CA ILE A 9 -2.56 -21.08 -3.53
C ILE A 9 -3.99 -21.48 -3.18
N LEU A 10 -4.33 -21.44 -1.89
CA LEU A 10 -5.62 -21.91 -1.39
C LEU A 10 -6.80 -21.05 -1.87
N TRP A 11 -6.55 -19.78 -2.15
CA TRP A 11 -7.59 -18.84 -2.56
C TRP A 11 -6.99 -17.59 -3.22
N VAL A 12 -7.66 -17.11 -4.26
CA VAL A 12 -7.35 -15.84 -4.94
C VAL A 12 -8.62 -14.99 -5.00
N PRO A 13 -8.57 -13.69 -4.66
CA PRO A 13 -9.72 -12.81 -4.81
C PRO A 13 -10.10 -12.66 -6.30
N PRO A 14 -11.39 -12.67 -6.64
CA PRO A 14 -11.80 -12.29 -8.00
C PRO A 14 -11.47 -10.81 -8.26
N GLU A 15 -11.15 -10.47 -9.52
CA GLU A 15 -10.71 -9.12 -9.93
C GLU A 15 -11.65 -8.00 -9.45
N LYS A 16 -12.97 -8.20 -9.59
CA LYS A 16 -13.98 -7.24 -9.12
C LYS A 16 -13.88 -6.94 -7.61
N ARG A 17 -13.40 -7.88 -6.81
CA ARG A 17 -13.18 -7.69 -5.37
C ARG A 17 -11.91 -6.89 -5.10
N LEU A 18 -10.88 -7.08 -5.92
CA LEU A 18 -9.64 -6.34 -5.87
C LEU A 18 -9.88 -4.86 -6.21
N GLU A 19 -10.53 -4.59 -7.36
CA GLU A 19 -10.83 -3.23 -7.84
C GLU A 19 -11.73 -2.42 -6.89
N ARG A 20 -12.61 -3.10 -6.16
CA ARG A 20 -13.52 -2.48 -5.18
C ARG A 20 -12.91 -2.26 -3.80
N SER A 21 -11.67 -2.70 -3.57
CA SER A 21 -11.03 -2.55 -2.28
C SER A 21 -10.58 -1.11 -2.04
N ALA A 22 -10.64 -0.65 -0.78
CA ALA A 22 -10.10 0.66 -0.40
C ALA A 22 -8.58 0.74 -0.68
N LEU A 23 -7.89 -0.40 -0.55
CA LEU A 23 -6.46 -0.51 -0.85
C LEU A 23 -6.16 -0.25 -2.33
N PHE A 24 -6.96 -0.81 -3.24
CA PHE A 24 -6.80 -0.55 -4.68
C PHE A 24 -7.10 0.91 -5.03
N ALA A 25 -8.13 1.50 -4.42
CA ALA A 25 -8.43 2.91 -4.58
C ALA A 25 -7.28 3.81 -4.09
N PHE A 26 -6.71 3.51 -2.92
CA PHE A 26 -5.56 4.21 -2.37
C PHE A 26 -4.34 4.07 -3.29
N ALA A 27 -3.97 2.85 -3.67
CA ALA A 27 -2.84 2.58 -4.57
C ALA A 27 -2.99 3.30 -5.93
N THR A 28 -4.22 3.37 -6.47
CA THR A 28 -4.51 4.12 -7.69
C THR A 28 -4.27 5.62 -7.52
N LYS A 29 -4.72 6.20 -6.40
CA LYS A 29 -4.55 7.64 -6.11
C LYS A 29 -3.10 8.01 -5.82
N THR A 30 -2.35 7.13 -5.17
CA THR A 30 -0.94 7.35 -4.81
C THR A 30 0.04 6.87 -5.86
N ALA A 31 -0.42 6.28 -6.97
CA ALA A 31 0.43 5.73 -8.04
C ALA A 31 1.53 6.70 -8.50
N LYS A 32 1.24 8.01 -8.52
CA LYS A 32 2.22 9.05 -8.90
C LYS A 32 3.35 9.24 -7.88
N LEU A 33 3.14 8.88 -6.61
CA LEU A 33 4.11 9.06 -5.52
C LEU A 33 5.15 7.93 -5.48
N HIS A 34 4.78 6.72 -5.89
CA HIS A 34 5.64 5.53 -5.84
C HIS A 34 5.93 4.91 -7.21
N GLY A 35 5.25 5.38 -8.27
CA GLY A 35 5.47 4.95 -9.66
C GLY A 35 5.06 3.50 -9.95
N GLN A 36 4.19 2.91 -9.12
CA GLN A 36 3.73 1.53 -9.29
C GLN A 36 2.25 1.50 -9.69
N ALA A 37 1.84 0.43 -10.35
CA ALA A 37 0.45 0.20 -10.71
C ALA A 37 -0.40 -0.14 -9.47
N ALA A 38 -1.71 0.05 -9.57
CA ALA A 38 -2.63 -0.15 -8.45
C ALA A 38 -2.81 -1.63 -8.05
N ASP A 39 -2.55 -2.54 -8.99
CA ASP A 39 -2.56 -3.99 -8.79
C ASP A 39 -1.22 -4.53 -8.24
N ASP A 40 -0.16 -3.71 -8.22
CA ASP A 40 1.14 -4.07 -7.65
C ASP A 40 1.20 -3.76 -6.14
N TYR A 41 0.67 -4.70 -5.36
CA TYR A 41 0.76 -4.64 -3.90
C TYR A 41 2.21 -4.66 -3.39
N ALA A 42 3.12 -5.39 -4.06
CA ALA A 42 4.51 -5.47 -3.64
C ALA A 42 5.20 -4.10 -3.79
N GLY A 43 4.89 -3.40 -4.88
CA GLY A 43 5.29 -2.02 -5.11
C GLY A 43 4.78 -1.06 -4.04
N LEU A 44 3.50 -1.17 -3.66
CA LEU A 44 2.92 -0.36 -2.59
C LEU A 44 3.56 -0.64 -1.22
N LEU A 45 3.78 -1.92 -0.90
CA LEU A 45 4.42 -2.34 0.35
C LEU A 45 5.85 -1.80 0.43
N ARG A 46 6.63 -1.91 -0.65
CA ARG A 46 7.99 -1.35 -0.70
C ARG A 46 7.98 0.15 -0.42
N TRP A 47 7.05 0.89 -1.04
CA TRP A 47 6.92 2.32 -0.79
C TRP A 47 6.62 2.65 0.68
N SER A 48 5.74 1.88 1.34
CA SER A 48 5.45 2.09 2.77
C SER A 48 6.67 1.91 3.69
N ILE A 49 7.67 1.13 3.25
CA ILE A 49 8.89 0.84 4.01
C ILE A 49 9.99 1.85 3.67
N ASP A 50 10.19 2.13 2.38
CA ASP A 50 11.28 2.98 1.89
C ASP A 50 11.00 4.47 2.10
N ALA A 51 9.73 4.88 2.11
CA ALA A 51 9.32 6.27 2.27
C ALA A 51 8.08 6.40 3.19
N PRO A 52 8.21 6.01 4.48
CA PRO A 52 7.08 5.95 5.40
C PRO A 52 6.45 7.33 5.65
N ASP A 53 7.23 8.42 5.65
CA ASP A 53 6.69 9.78 5.80
C ASP A 53 5.68 10.11 4.70
N ALA A 54 6.10 9.95 3.43
CA ALA A 54 5.23 10.20 2.27
C ALA A 54 4.01 9.25 2.24
N PHE A 55 4.19 8.01 2.71
CA PHE A 55 3.10 7.05 2.82
C PHE A 55 2.04 7.48 3.84
N TYR A 56 2.44 7.82 5.06
CA TYR A 56 1.51 8.21 6.12
C TYR A 56 0.88 9.58 5.84
N ASP A 57 1.58 10.49 5.17
CA ASP A 57 1.03 11.74 4.66
C ASP A 57 -0.11 11.50 3.68
N ALA A 58 0.11 10.65 2.67
CA ALA A 58 -0.92 10.32 1.69
C ALA A 58 -2.10 9.56 2.33
N LEU A 59 -1.82 8.70 3.31
CA LEU A 59 -2.85 7.96 4.04
C LEU A 59 -3.72 8.90 4.89
N TRP A 60 -3.12 9.91 5.52
CA TRP A 60 -3.86 10.94 6.27
C TRP A 60 -4.88 11.66 5.38
N ASP A 61 -4.45 12.04 4.18
CA ASP A 61 -5.30 12.71 3.20
C ASP A 61 -6.39 11.79 2.64
N GLU A 62 -6.07 10.52 2.37
CA GLU A 62 -7.05 9.55 1.89
C GLU A 62 -8.15 9.25 2.93
N LEU A 63 -7.77 9.13 4.20
CA LEU A 63 -8.71 8.86 5.29
C LEU A 63 -9.54 10.09 5.68
N GLY A 64 -9.20 11.27 5.17
CA GLY A 64 -9.90 12.52 5.47
C GLY A 64 -9.86 12.86 6.96
N ILE A 65 -8.73 12.60 7.62
CA ILE A 65 -8.59 12.81 9.07
C ILE A 65 -8.76 14.29 9.39
N ILE A 66 -9.76 14.61 10.21
CA ILE A 66 -10.04 15.98 10.65
C ILE A 66 -9.09 16.33 11.79
N GLY A 67 -8.14 17.21 11.52
CA GLY A 67 -7.16 17.68 12.50
C GLY A 67 -5.98 18.39 11.86
N THR A 68 -5.03 18.80 12.68
CA THR A 68 -3.73 19.32 12.20
C THR A 68 -2.73 18.18 12.17
N ARG A 69 -2.06 17.98 11.04
CA ARG A 69 -0.98 17.00 10.91
C ARG A 69 0.20 17.44 11.77
N GLY A 70 0.84 16.49 12.46
CA GLY A 70 2.06 16.76 13.23
C GLY A 70 3.28 16.99 12.33
N ASP A 71 4.38 17.45 12.92
CA ASP A 71 5.62 17.77 12.19
C ASP A 71 6.37 16.53 11.66
N VAL A 72 6.08 15.36 12.21
CA VAL A 72 6.76 14.10 11.88
C VAL A 72 5.70 13.03 11.58
N ALA A 73 5.69 12.53 10.35
CA ALA A 73 4.78 11.47 9.91
C ALA A 73 5.29 10.08 10.33
N PHE A 74 6.60 9.86 10.33
CA PHE A 74 7.24 8.64 10.80
C PHE A 74 8.53 8.93 11.60
N LYS A 75 8.71 8.20 12.71
CA LYS A 75 9.93 8.24 13.51
C LYS A 75 10.46 6.82 13.70
N PRO A 76 11.67 6.49 13.20
CA PRO A 76 12.30 5.21 13.49
C PRO A 76 12.62 5.08 14.99
N GLY A 77 12.53 3.86 15.51
CA GLY A 77 12.81 3.52 16.92
C GLY A 77 14.29 3.35 17.23
#